data_AF-A0A2D6ZYT3-F1
#
_entry.id   AF-A0A2D6ZYT3-F1
#
_cell.length_a   1.000
_cell.length_b   1.000
_cell.length_c   1.000
_cell.angle_alpha   90.00
_cell.angle_beta   90.00
_cell.angle_gamma   90.00
#
_symmetry.space_group_name_H-M   'P 1'
#
loop_
_entity.id
_entity.type
_entity.pdbx_description
1 polymer ?
#
loop_
_entity_poly.entity_id
_entity_poly.type
_entity_poly.pdbx_seq_one_letter_code
_entity_poly.pdbx_strand_id
1 'polypeptide(L)'
;MEINFTKEKSKDTVWSADCQSYNLFSMLLERQVLTADKLDLSFTPIEYLEQIALCEDSDDGEGYLNLLVMLFSEYFQKNITGEKQLRLPIEKYNIMAKQFIFYCRLEVYRREGKLTSLQIDFLFNPNVKTEVLISSKLSDESLFRQAENLNILLKYT
;
A
#
# COMPACT_ATOMS: atom_id res chain seq x y z
N MET A 1 4.32 48.28 -3.43
CA MET A 1 5.17 47.07 -3.31
C MET A 1 4.28 45.88 -3.51
N GLU A 2 4.44 45.19 -4.63
CA GLU A 2 3.76 43.93 -4.93
C GLU A 2 4.40 42.84 -4.07
N ILE A 3 3.60 42.16 -3.26
CA ILE A 3 4.05 41.02 -2.47
C ILE A 3 3.86 39.78 -3.35
N ASN A 4 4.95 39.33 -3.96
CA ASN A 4 5.02 38.05 -4.65
C ASN A 4 4.83 36.91 -3.65
N PHE A 5 3.69 36.23 -3.71
CA PHE A 5 3.51 34.92 -3.08
C PHE A 5 4.23 33.87 -3.91
N THR A 6 5.55 33.74 -3.76
CA THR A 6 6.22 32.48 -4.07
C THR A 6 5.73 31.44 -3.07
N LYS A 7 4.83 30.58 -3.55
CA LYS A 7 4.27 29.42 -2.86
C LYS A 7 5.38 28.37 -2.70
N GLU A 8 6.33 28.60 -1.79
CA GLU A 8 7.17 27.53 -1.28
C GLU A 8 6.26 26.57 -0.49
N LYS A 9 5.95 25.42 -1.08
CA LYS A 9 5.30 24.31 -0.36
C LYS A 9 6.25 23.94 0.78
N SER A 10 5.92 24.34 2.01
CA SER A 10 6.59 23.84 3.20
C SER A 10 6.48 22.31 3.20
N LYS A 11 7.62 21.64 3.38
CA LYS A 11 7.72 20.20 3.67
C LYS A 11 7.26 19.95 5.12
N ASP A 12 6.07 20.41 5.47
CA ASP A 12 5.50 20.07 6.77
C ASP A 12 5.11 18.60 6.72
N THR A 13 5.74 17.84 7.62
CA THR A 13 5.61 16.41 7.80
C THR A 13 4.15 16.00 7.94
N VAL A 14 3.60 15.42 6.86
CA VAL A 14 2.24 14.85 6.74
C VAL A 14 2.00 13.69 7.73
N TRP A 15 3.01 13.28 8.48
CA TRP A 15 3.06 12.11 9.35
C TRP A 15 3.32 12.50 10.82
N SER A 16 2.50 13.41 11.36
CA SER A 16 2.44 13.60 12.82
C SER A 16 1.36 12.71 13.43
N ALA A 17 1.47 12.40 14.72
CA ALA A 17 0.46 11.64 15.49
C ALA A 17 -0.96 12.24 15.41
N ASP A 18 -1.06 13.50 14.98
CA ASP A 18 -2.31 14.27 14.83
C ASP A 18 -2.92 14.18 13.41
N CYS A 19 -2.31 13.44 12.48
CA CYS A 19 -2.74 13.39 11.07
C CYS A 19 -3.80 12.31 10.76
N GLN A 20 -4.64 12.60 9.75
CA GLN A 20 -5.76 11.78 9.26
C GLN A 20 -5.36 10.37 8.76
N SER A 21 -4.07 10.12 8.56
CA SER A 21 -3.49 8.83 8.21
C SER A 21 -3.76 7.73 9.25
N TYR A 22 -3.96 8.10 10.53
CA TYR A 22 -4.43 7.16 11.57
C TYR A 22 -5.87 6.68 11.34
N ASN A 23 -6.76 7.52 10.78
CA ASN A 23 -8.15 7.14 10.52
C ASN A 23 -8.26 6.11 9.39
N LEU A 24 -7.43 6.26 8.35
CA LEU A 24 -7.28 5.27 7.30
C LEU A 24 -6.82 3.92 7.85
N PHE A 25 -5.83 3.97 8.75
CA PHE A 25 -5.22 2.79 9.33
C PHE A 25 -6.21 2.00 10.19
N SER A 26 -6.92 2.68 11.09
CA SER A 26 -8.00 2.07 11.89
C SER A 26 -9.10 1.50 10.99
N MET A 27 -9.46 2.20 9.92
CA MET A 27 -10.46 1.70 8.96
C MET A 27 -9.99 0.46 8.19
N LEU A 28 -8.71 0.42 7.76
CA LEU A 28 -8.13 -0.75 7.09
C LEU A 28 -8.02 -1.93 8.04
N LEU A 29 -7.55 -1.72 9.28
CA LEU A 29 -7.55 -2.77 10.30
C LEU A 29 -8.97 -3.27 10.55
N GLU A 30 -9.92 -2.40 10.91
CA GLU A 30 -11.29 -2.81 11.25
C GLU A 30 -12.00 -3.55 10.11
N ARG A 31 -11.80 -3.16 8.84
CA ARG A 31 -12.47 -3.85 7.73
C ARG A 31 -11.70 -5.07 7.24
N GLN A 32 -10.39 -4.96 7.03
CA GLN A 32 -9.62 -6.00 6.36
C GLN A 32 -9.14 -7.09 7.32
N VAL A 33 -8.88 -6.76 8.59
CA VAL A 33 -8.57 -7.78 9.60
C VAL A 33 -9.82 -8.53 10.03
N LEU A 34 -11.00 -7.90 10.08
CA LEU A 34 -12.19 -8.53 10.66
C LEU A 34 -13.12 -9.23 9.67
N THR A 35 -13.06 -8.93 8.36
CA THR A 35 -14.15 -9.34 7.45
C THR A 35 -13.78 -9.90 6.08
N ALA A 36 -12.53 -9.80 5.61
CA ALA A 36 -12.23 -10.12 4.20
C ALA A 36 -11.05 -11.09 4.02
N ASP A 37 -11.26 -12.11 3.19
CA ASP A 37 -10.19 -12.98 2.66
C ASP A 37 -9.25 -12.24 1.68
N LYS A 38 -9.66 -11.05 1.22
CA LYS A 38 -8.97 -10.23 0.22
C LYS A 38 -8.99 -8.75 0.58
N LEU A 39 -7.87 -8.08 0.32
CA LEU A 39 -7.74 -6.64 0.50
C LEU A 39 -8.57 -5.89 -0.56
N ASP A 40 -9.51 -5.04 -0.11
CA ASP A 40 -10.33 -4.18 -0.96
C ASP A 40 -10.16 -2.71 -0.55
N LEU A 41 -9.58 -1.91 -1.46
CA LEU A 41 -9.36 -0.48 -1.26
C LEU A 41 -10.42 0.39 -1.92
N SER A 42 -11.46 -0.17 -2.55
CA SER A 42 -12.45 0.58 -3.32
C SER A 42 -13.23 1.61 -2.49
N PHE A 43 -13.39 1.37 -1.18
CA PHE A 43 -14.07 2.26 -0.24
C PHE A 43 -13.14 3.27 0.43
N THR A 44 -11.82 3.14 0.26
CA THR A 44 -10.84 4.01 0.89
C THR A 44 -10.90 5.40 0.25
N PRO A 45 -10.98 6.53 0.98
CA PRO A 45 -10.86 7.86 0.39
C PRO A 45 -9.59 8.02 -0.48
N ILE A 46 -9.66 8.79 -1.57
CA ILE A 46 -8.54 8.86 -2.53
C ILE A 46 -7.32 9.57 -1.92
N GLU A 47 -7.56 10.58 -1.08
CA GLU A 47 -6.55 11.38 -0.39
C GLU A 47 -5.67 10.50 0.51
N TYR A 48 -6.26 9.44 1.07
CA TYR A 48 -5.57 8.46 1.90
C TYR A 48 -4.67 7.54 1.10
N LEU A 49 -5.08 7.16 -0.11
CA LEU A 49 -4.23 6.39 -1.03
C LEU A 49 -3.05 7.22 -1.52
N GLU A 50 -3.29 8.49 -1.84
CA GLU A 50 -2.26 9.46 -2.22
C GLU A 50 -1.26 9.68 -1.08
N GLN A 51 -1.73 9.80 0.17
CA GLN A 51 -0.84 9.88 1.32
C GLN A 51 0.03 8.64 1.45
N ILE A 52 -0.52 7.42 1.40
CA ILE A 52 0.29 6.19 1.44
C ILE A 52 1.35 6.17 0.33
N ALA A 53 0.98 6.62 -0.88
CA ALA A 53 1.90 6.67 -2.02
C ALA A 53 3.11 7.60 -1.80
N LEU A 54 3.02 8.52 -0.84
CA LEU A 54 4.08 9.44 -0.42
C LEU A 54 4.85 8.95 0.83
N CYS A 55 4.49 7.80 1.42
CA CYS A 55 5.24 7.25 2.57
C CYS A 55 6.69 6.95 2.23
N GLU A 56 6.99 6.57 0.98
CA GLU A 56 8.37 6.30 0.52
C GLU A 56 9.25 7.57 0.48
N ASP A 57 8.67 8.76 0.59
CA ASP A 57 9.41 10.03 0.54
C ASP A 57 9.94 10.45 1.93
N SER A 58 9.67 9.67 2.99
CA SER A 58 10.09 9.98 4.37
C SER A 58 10.39 8.74 5.21
N ASP A 59 11.45 8.78 6.00
CA ASP A 59 11.85 7.69 6.91
C ASP A 59 10.73 7.32 7.92
N ASP A 60 10.01 8.32 8.45
CA ASP A 60 8.89 8.11 9.37
C ASP A 60 7.72 7.39 8.67
N GLY A 61 7.43 7.76 7.42
CA GLY A 61 6.41 7.12 6.60
C GLY A 61 6.75 5.66 6.28
N GLU A 62 8.01 5.37 5.92
CA GLU A 62 8.48 3.99 5.72
C GLU A 62 8.40 3.18 7.01
N GLY A 63 8.87 3.74 8.13
CA GLY A 63 8.82 3.08 9.45
C GLY A 63 7.39 2.71 9.85
N TYR A 64 6.44 3.63 9.65
CA TYR A 64 5.03 3.40 9.94
C TYR A 64 4.42 2.31 9.04
N LEU A 65 4.72 2.33 7.75
CA LEU A 65 4.22 1.34 6.81
C LEU A 65 4.77 -0.06 7.10
N ASN A 66 6.03 -0.17 7.54
CA ASN A 66 6.61 -1.44 7.96
C ASN A 66 5.92 -2.01 9.20
N LEU A 67 5.58 -1.15 10.17
CA LEU A 67 4.81 -1.56 11.34
C LEU A 67 3.42 -2.08 10.95
N LEU A 68 2.76 -1.42 9.99
CA LEU A 68 1.48 -1.85 9.43
C LEU A 68 1.57 -3.27 8.88
N VAL A 69 2.51 -3.48 7.98
CA VAL A 69 2.70 -4.75 7.29
C VAL A 69 3.06 -5.86 8.28
N MET A 70 3.83 -5.55 9.31
CA MET A 70 4.11 -6.48 10.40
C MET A 70 2.80 -6.92 11.08
N LEU A 71 1.92 -6.00 11.47
CA LEU A 71 0.65 -6.35 12.11
C LEU A 71 -0.26 -7.18 11.19
N PHE A 72 -0.38 -6.81 9.91
CA PHE A 72 -1.20 -7.55 8.96
C PHE A 72 -0.65 -8.95 8.68
N SER A 73 0.65 -9.07 8.41
CA SER A 73 1.27 -10.37 8.14
C SER A 73 1.21 -11.29 9.36
N GLU A 74 1.43 -10.77 10.57
CA GLU A 74 1.28 -11.54 11.81
C GLU A 74 -0.16 -12.01 12.02
N TYR A 75 -1.15 -11.15 11.74
CA TYR A 75 -2.57 -11.51 11.81
C TYR A 75 -2.95 -12.60 10.81
N PHE A 76 -2.60 -12.43 9.53
CA PHE A 76 -2.88 -13.42 8.47
C PHE A 76 -2.19 -14.75 8.74
N GLN A 77 -0.93 -14.74 9.18
CA GLN A 77 -0.22 -15.97 9.55
C GLN A 77 -0.90 -16.70 10.69
N LYS A 78 -1.29 -16.00 11.75
CA LYS A 78 -2.02 -16.61 12.87
C LYS A 78 -3.35 -17.23 12.43
N ASN A 79 -4.10 -16.55 11.57
CA ASN A 79 -5.38 -17.06 11.07
C ASN A 79 -5.22 -18.28 10.15
N ILE A 80 -4.23 -18.27 9.27
CA ILE A 80 -4.00 -19.36 8.31
C ILE A 80 -3.37 -20.58 8.98
N THR A 81 -2.40 -20.36 9.88
CA THR A 81 -1.58 -21.44 10.45
C THR A 81 -2.03 -21.90 11.83
N GLY A 82 -2.84 -21.11 12.54
CA GLY A 82 -3.25 -21.38 13.92
C GLY A 82 -2.13 -21.21 14.96
N GLU A 83 -0.90 -20.96 14.51
CA GLU A 83 0.28 -20.83 15.35
C GLU A 83 0.65 -19.36 15.59
N LYS A 84 1.19 -19.09 16.76
CA LYS A 84 1.80 -17.79 17.07
C LYS A 84 3.18 -17.78 16.42
N GLN A 85 3.32 -17.14 15.26
CA GLN A 85 4.51 -17.31 14.40
C GLN A 85 5.65 -16.31 14.66
N LEU A 86 6.86 -16.76 14.29
CA LEU A 86 8.14 -16.05 14.40
C LEU A 86 8.15 -14.73 13.62
N ARG A 87 8.71 -13.69 14.24
CA ARG A 87 9.05 -12.42 13.56
C ARG A 87 9.84 -12.70 12.28
N LEU A 88 9.40 -12.11 11.17
CA LEU A 88 10.13 -12.15 9.90
C LEU A 88 11.33 -11.19 9.96
N PRO A 89 12.33 -11.39 9.09
CA PRO A 89 13.37 -10.38 8.86
C PRO A 89 12.76 -9.06 8.38
N ILE A 90 13.35 -7.93 8.81
CA ILE A 90 12.86 -6.57 8.50
C ILE A 90 12.73 -6.36 6.99
N GLU A 91 13.64 -6.93 6.21
CA GLU A 91 13.68 -6.82 4.76
C GLU A 91 12.41 -7.37 4.10
N LYS A 92 11.80 -8.41 4.68
CA LYS A 92 10.53 -8.94 4.18
C LYS A 92 9.37 -7.97 4.43
N TYR A 93 9.33 -7.32 5.60
CA TYR A 93 8.34 -6.29 5.88
C TYR A 93 8.50 -5.10 4.93
N ASN A 94 9.74 -4.66 4.69
CA ASN A 94 10.06 -3.58 3.75
C ASN A 94 9.59 -3.89 2.32
N ILE A 95 9.78 -5.13 1.85
CA ILE A 95 9.31 -5.53 0.51
C ILE A 95 7.79 -5.49 0.45
N MET A 96 7.09 -6.10 1.42
CA MET A 96 5.63 -6.12 1.46
C MET A 96 5.03 -4.72 1.61
N ALA A 97 5.70 -3.81 2.33
CA ALA A 97 5.33 -2.40 2.43
C ALA A 97 5.37 -1.71 1.06
N LYS A 98 6.47 -1.91 0.32
CA LYS A 98 6.60 -1.37 -1.04
C LYS A 98 5.61 -1.97 -2.02
N GLN A 99 5.29 -3.26 -1.88
CA GLN A 99 4.22 -3.90 -2.66
C GLN A 99 2.85 -3.30 -2.33
N PHE A 100 2.60 -2.92 -1.08
CA PHE A 100 1.34 -2.28 -0.69
C PHE A 100 1.24 -0.84 -1.24
N ILE A 101 2.32 -0.06 -1.21
CA ILE A 101 2.39 1.25 -1.90
C ILE A 101 2.07 1.09 -3.38
N PHE A 102 2.69 0.11 -4.03
CA PHE A 102 2.44 -0.19 -5.45
C PHE A 102 0.96 -0.49 -5.70
N TYR A 103 0.31 -1.25 -4.82
CA TYR A 103 -1.11 -1.52 -4.91
C TYR A 103 -1.98 -0.26 -4.72
N CYS A 104 -1.66 0.61 -3.75
CA CYS A 104 -2.35 1.88 -3.58
C CYS A 104 -2.24 2.78 -4.84
N ARG A 105 -1.07 2.81 -5.49
CA ARG A 105 -0.86 3.55 -6.75
C ARG A 105 -1.74 3.01 -7.87
N LEU A 106 -1.85 1.69 -8.00
CA LEU A 106 -2.74 1.07 -8.97
C LEU A 106 -4.22 1.40 -8.71
N GLU A 107 -4.63 1.46 -7.45
CA GLU A 107 -6.00 1.84 -7.09
C GLU A 107 -6.29 3.31 -7.45
N VAL A 108 -5.32 4.21 -7.30
CA VAL A 108 -5.42 5.59 -7.80
C VAL A 108 -5.60 5.58 -9.33
N TYR A 109 -4.77 4.82 -10.07
CA TYR A 109 -4.90 4.70 -11.53
C TYR A 109 -6.29 4.16 -11.94
N ARG A 110 -6.85 3.21 -11.19
CA ARG A 110 -8.20 2.69 -11.42
C ARG A 110 -9.26 3.78 -11.28
N ARG A 111 -9.15 4.62 -10.24
CA ARG A 111 -10.10 5.71 -9.99
C ARG A 111 -9.99 6.85 -10.99
N GLU A 112 -8.81 7.08 -11.52
CA GLU A 112 -8.57 7.99 -12.64
C GLU A 112 -9.06 7.44 -13.99
N GLY A 113 -9.61 6.21 -14.02
CA GLY A 113 -10.10 5.57 -15.23
C GLY A 113 -9.02 5.00 -16.15
N LYS A 114 -7.77 4.90 -15.66
CA LYS A 114 -6.65 4.28 -16.40
C LYS A 114 -6.67 2.75 -16.33
N LEU A 115 -7.35 2.20 -15.32
CA LEU A 115 -7.60 0.77 -15.14
C LEU A 115 -9.09 0.54 -14.90
N THR A 116 -9.65 -0.52 -15.47
CA THR A 116 -11.06 -0.87 -15.28
C THR A 116 -11.25 -1.84 -14.12
N SER A 117 -10.34 -2.82 -13.97
CA SER A 117 -10.32 -3.76 -12.85
C SER A 117 -8.95 -3.82 -12.19
N LEU A 118 -8.96 -4.08 -10.89
CA LEU A 118 -7.78 -4.27 -10.06
C LEU A 118 -8.10 -5.26 -8.95
N GLN A 119 -7.31 -6.31 -8.82
CA GLN A 119 -7.35 -7.25 -7.71
C GLN A 119 -5.92 -7.56 -7.27
N ILE A 120 -5.73 -7.76 -5.97
CA ILE A 120 -4.48 -8.23 -5.40
C ILE A 120 -4.71 -9.48 -4.56
N ASP A 121 -3.79 -10.44 -4.69
CA ASP A 121 -3.76 -11.66 -3.90
C ASP A 121 -2.38 -11.79 -3.24
N PHE A 122 -2.34 -12.32 -2.01
CA PHE A 122 -1.11 -12.65 -1.26
C PHE A 122 -0.18 -11.48 -0.86
N LEU A 123 -0.65 -10.23 -0.85
CA LEU A 123 0.18 -9.03 -0.55
C LEU A 123 0.94 -9.11 0.80
N PHE A 124 0.36 -9.76 1.82
CA PHE A 124 0.97 -9.89 3.15
C PHE A 124 1.37 -11.33 3.50
N ASN A 125 1.47 -12.20 2.50
CA ASN A 125 1.92 -13.57 2.68
C ASN A 125 3.41 -13.68 2.34
N PRO A 126 4.32 -13.84 3.32
CA PRO A 126 5.76 -13.83 3.08
C PRO A 126 6.30 -15.11 2.43
N ASN A 127 5.42 -16.10 2.20
CA ASN A 127 5.75 -17.41 1.65
C ASN A 127 5.23 -17.59 0.22
N VAL A 128 4.43 -16.65 -0.29
CA VAL A 128 3.82 -16.72 -1.62
C VAL A 128 4.11 -15.42 -2.35
N LYS A 129 4.34 -15.51 -3.67
CA LYS A 129 4.54 -14.32 -4.50
C LYS A 129 3.23 -13.53 -4.60
N THR A 130 3.29 -12.23 -4.36
CA THR A 130 2.13 -11.33 -4.54
C THR A 130 1.71 -11.32 -6.01
N GLU A 131 0.41 -11.47 -6.25
CA GLU A 131 -0.18 -11.44 -7.59
C GLU A 131 -1.12 -10.25 -7.71
N VAL A 132 -1.03 -9.55 -8.84
CA VAL A 132 -1.93 -8.43 -9.15
C VAL A 132 -2.57 -8.68 -10.50
N LEU A 133 -3.90 -8.65 -10.53
CA LEU A 133 -4.71 -8.86 -11.72
C LEU A 133 -5.31 -7.53 -12.19
N ILE A 134 -5.09 -7.15 -13.45
CA ILE A 134 -5.57 -5.90 -14.03
C ILE A 134 -6.22 -6.10 -15.41
N SER A 135 -7.23 -5.28 -15.73
CA SER A 135 -8.07 -5.38 -16.94
C SER A 135 -7.37 -5.12 -18.27
N SER A 136 -6.17 -4.57 -18.26
CA SER A 136 -5.44 -4.24 -19.49
C SER A 136 -3.98 -3.94 -19.21
N LYS A 137 -3.14 -4.19 -20.20
CA LYS A 137 -1.74 -3.77 -20.15
C LYS A 137 -1.67 -2.25 -20.27
N LEU A 138 -1.30 -1.60 -19.17
CA LEU A 138 -0.95 -0.18 -19.20
C LEU A 138 0.22 0.02 -20.17
N SER A 139 0.19 1.07 -20.97
CA SER A 139 1.29 1.48 -21.85
C SER A 139 2.52 2.00 -21.07
N ASP A 140 2.40 2.13 -19.74
CA ASP A 140 3.42 2.61 -18.84
C ASP A 140 4.43 1.50 -18.48
N GLU A 141 5.55 1.44 -19.19
CA GLU A 141 6.65 0.50 -18.91
C GLU A 141 7.23 0.65 -17.50
N SER A 142 7.10 1.83 -16.87
CA SER A 142 7.64 2.05 -15.53
C SER A 142 6.95 1.16 -14.49
N LEU A 143 5.66 0.88 -14.68
CA LEU A 143 4.86 0.06 -13.79
C LEU A 143 5.27 -1.43 -13.85
N PHE A 144 5.59 -1.91 -15.06
CA PHE A 144 6.10 -3.27 -15.25
C PHE A 144 7.46 -3.44 -14.55
N ARG A 145 8.37 -2.48 -14.71
CA ARG A 145 9.68 -2.50 -14.02
C ARG A 145 9.54 -2.43 -12.50
N GLN A 146 8.62 -1.60 -11.99
CA GLN A 146 8.32 -1.54 -10.57
C GLN A 146 7.81 -2.89 -10.04
N ALA A 147 6.89 -3.54 -10.75
CA ALA A 147 6.40 -4.86 -10.36
C ALA A 147 7.51 -5.92 -10.36
N GLU A 148 8.38 -5.94 -11.38
CA GLU A 148 9.52 -6.85 -11.42
C GLU A 148 10.47 -6.63 -10.23
N ASN A 149 10.84 -5.37 -9.95
CA ASN A 149 11.71 -5.01 -8.83
C ASN A 149 11.11 -5.41 -7.47
N LEU A 150 9.79 -5.35 -7.35
CA LEU A 150 9.05 -5.73 -6.14
C LEU A 150 8.67 -7.20 -6.11
N ASN A 151 9.12 -8.00 -7.09
CA ASN A 151 8.77 -9.40 -7.24
C ASN A 151 7.25 -9.64 -7.20
N ILE A 152 6.49 -8.79 -7.90
CA ILE A 152 5.03 -8.92 -8.08
C ILE A 152 4.78 -9.64 -9.41
N LEU A 153 3.83 -10.57 -9.43
CA LEU A 153 3.33 -11.18 -10.66
C LEU A 153 2.14 -10.37 -11.20
N LEU A 154 2.35 -9.60 -12.26
CA LEU A 154 1.27 -8.92 -12.98
C LEU A 154 0.57 -9.91 -13.94
N LYS A 155 -0.75 -10.06 -13.79
CA LYS A 155 -1.63 -10.84 -14.68
C LYS A 155 -2.63 -9.89 -15.34
N TYR A 156 -2.97 -10.19 -16.60
CA TYR A 156 -3.92 -9.40 -17.39
C TYR A 156 -5.16 -10.23 -17.69
N THR A 157 -6.34 -9.61 -17.61
CA THR A 157 -7.65 -10.22 -17.97
C THR A 157 -8.23 -9.57 -19.20
#